data_AF-A0A7S1DG05-F1
#
_entry.id   AF-A0A7S1DG05-F1
#
_cell.length_a   1.000
_cell.length_b   1.000
_cell.length_c   1.000
_cell.angle_alpha   90.00
_cell.angle_beta   90.00
_cell.angle_gamma   90.00
#
_symmetry.space_group_name_H-M   'P 1'
#
loop_
_entity.id
_entity.type
_entity.pdbx_description
1 polymer ?
#
loop_
_entity_poly.entity_id
_entity_poly.type
_entity_poly.pdbx_seq_one_letter_code
_entity_poly.pdbx_strand_id
1 'polypeptide(L)'
;PGLPRPARQVLALLAHLRHGSLDLQTPEGTLLQFGDRSGPRAALRISDWAVCAAVLKSGDVGFAESFVAGHWSSSDLRALLELFIRNRTTLEALIYGGFWGGLLYRLRHLLHRNTRAGSRKNIHAHYDLGNDFYKLWLDPTMNYSSAWFAGAAEGSLDAAQGAKMRR
;
A
#
# COMPACT_ATOMS: atom_id res chain seq x y z
N PRO A 1 -8.66 28.33 -5.00
CA PRO A 1 -9.18 27.31 -4.05
C PRO A 1 -8.08 26.89 -3.08
N GLY A 2 -8.34 26.92 -1.76
CA GLY A 2 -7.34 26.57 -0.76
C GLY A 2 -7.13 25.06 -0.63
N LEU A 3 -5.93 24.65 -0.22
CA LEU A 3 -5.58 23.25 0.04
C LEU A 3 -6.53 22.64 1.09
N PRO A 4 -7.22 21.52 0.78
CA PRO A 4 -8.15 20.87 1.72
C PRO A 4 -7.48 20.52 3.05
N ARG A 5 -8.24 20.56 4.16
CA ARG A 5 -7.73 20.19 5.49
C ARG A 5 -7.11 18.77 5.53
N PRO A 6 -7.74 17.73 4.95
CA PRO A 6 -7.15 16.39 4.89
C PRO A 6 -5.80 16.37 4.16
N ALA A 7 -5.69 17.12 3.04
CA ALA A 7 -4.46 17.23 2.28
C ALA A 7 -3.33 17.84 3.10
N ARG A 8 -3.60 18.93 3.84
CA ARG A 8 -2.62 19.54 4.77
C ARG A 8 -2.10 18.55 5.81
N GLN A 9 -2.97 17.74 6.39
CA GLN A 9 -2.59 16.75 7.40
C GLN A 9 -1.71 15.65 6.81
N VAL A 10 -2.08 15.10 5.66
CA VAL A 10 -1.30 14.06 4.99
C VAL A 10 0.06 14.59 4.54
N LEU A 11 0.13 15.79 3.95
CA LEU A 11 1.41 16.39 3.55
C LEU A 11 2.31 16.68 4.76
N ALA A 12 1.74 17.07 5.90
CA ALA A 12 2.49 17.23 7.14
C ALA A 12 3.06 15.88 7.65
N LEU A 13 2.33 14.77 7.52
CA LEU A 13 2.85 13.44 7.84
C LEU A 13 3.98 13.04 6.90
N LEU A 14 3.84 13.29 5.59
CA LEU A 14 4.87 12.98 4.58
C LEU A 14 6.16 13.78 4.81
N ALA A 15 6.10 14.97 5.40
CA ALA A 15 7.29 15.74 5.79
C ALA A 15 8.18 15.03 6.82
N HIS A 16 7.69 13.98 7.48
CA HIS A 16 8.44 13.22 8.47
C HIS A 16 9.02 11.90 7.93
N LEU A 17 8.98 11.66 6.61
CA LEU A 17 9.66 10.51 6.01
C LEU A 17 11.17 10.55 6.34
N ARG A 18 11.71 9.41 6.80
CA ARG A 18 13.10 9.24 7.24
C ARG A 18 13.92 8.27 6.40
N HIS A 19 13.26 7.40 5.63
CA HIS A 19 13.93 6.35 4.87
C HIS A 19 13.47 6.39 3.44
N GLY A 20 14.06 7.26 2.62
CA GLY A 20 13.76 7.36 1.19
C GLY A 20 13.42 8.77 0.77
N SER A 21 12.93 8.87 -0.47
CA SER A 21 12.34 10.10 -0.98
C SER A 21 11.05 9.82 -1.74
N LEU A 22 10.13 10.77 -1.63
CA LEU A 22 8.87 10.77 -2.36
C LEU A 22 8.80 12.02 -3.24
N ASP A 23 8.71 11.82 -4.55
CA ASP A 23 8.30 12.84 -5.51
C ASP A 23 6.78 12.80 -5.63
N LEU A 24 6.10 13.83 -5.11
CA LEU A 24 4.65 13.94 -5.14
C LEU A 24 4.21 14.99 -6.16
N GLN A 25 3.40 14.61 -7.14
CA GLN A 25 2.69 15.54 -8.01
C GLN A 25 1.26 15.77 -7.49
N THR A 26 0.91 17.02 -7.23
CA THR A 26 -0.44 17.40 -6.77
C THR A 26 -1.45 17.43 -7.93
N PRO A 27 -2.77 17.48 -7.66
CA PRO A 27 -3.79 17.66 -8.69
C PRO A 27 -3.60 18.90 -9.54
N GLU A 28 -3.04 19.96 -8.93
CA GLU A 28 -2.74 21.23 -9.59
C GLU A 28 -1.45 21.17 -10.43
N GLY A 29 -0.76 20.03 -10.48
CA GLY A 29 0.50 19.84 -11.19
C GLY A 29 1.75 20.27 -10.44
N THR A 30 1.62 20.70 -9.18
CA THR A 30 2.78 21.11 -8.37
C THR A 30 3.60 19.89 -7.98
N LEU A 31 4.92 20.00 -8.05
CA LEU A 31 5.85 18.96 -7.60
C LEU A 31 6.34 19.28 -6.19
N LEU A 32 6.13 18.34 -5.27
CA LEU A 32 6.61 18.38 -3.89
C LEU A 32 7.58 17.22 -3.67
N GLN A 33 8.60 17.45 -2.85
CA GLN A 33 9.57 16.42 -2.49
C GLN A 33 9.60 16.24 -0.97
N PHE A 34 9.57 14.99 -0.55
CA PHE A 34 9.63 14.61 0.86
C PHE A 34 10.74 13.59 1.12
N GLY A 35 11.22 13.53 2.35
CA GLY A 35 12.30 12.65 2.78
C GLY A 35 13.70 13.22 2.51
N ASP A 36 14.72 12.39 2.72
CA ASP A 36 16.13 12.80 2.74
C ASP A 36 16.97 12.21 1.59
N ARG A 37 16.31 11.56 0.62
CA ARG A 37 16.92 10.87 -0.53
C ARG A 37 17.80 9.67 -0.16
N SER A 38 17.75 9.18 1.08
CA SER A 38 18.46 7.96 1.48
C SER A 38 17.64 6.71 1.16
N GLY A 39 18.12 5.77 0.34
CA GLY A 39 17.36 4.55 0.03
C GLY A 39 16.32 4.74 -1.09
N PRO A 40 15.11 4.13 -1.02
CA PRO A 40 14.21 4.04 -2.17
C PRO A 40 13.65 5.40 -2.57
N ARG A 41 13.54 5.63 -3.88
CA ARG A 41 12.89 6.80 -4.47
C ARG A 41 11.57 6.36 -5.08
N ALA A 42 10.49 6.95 -4.60
CA ALA A 42 9.15 6.67 -5.09
C ALA A 42 8.51 7.91 -5.71
N ALA A 43 7.55 7.69 -6.60
CA ALA A 43 6.74 8.73 -7.19
C ALA A 43 5.27 8.49 -6.87
N LEU A 44 4.54 9.55 -6.53
CA LEU A 44 3.10 9.54 -6.31
C LEU A 44 2.47 10.72 -7.06
N ARG A 45 1.55 10.43 -7.97
CA ARG A 45 0.72 11.45 -8.61
C ARG A 45 -0.68 11.39 -8.03
N ILE A 46 -1.12 12.48 -7.42
CA ILE A 46 -2.48 12.63 -6.93
C ILE A 46 -3.28 13.39 -7.99
N SER A 47 -4.37 12.78 -8.47
CA SER A 47 -5.32 13.39 -9.38
C SER A 47 -6.47 14.06 -8.62
N ASP A 48 -6.81 13.56 -7.42
CA ASP A 48 -7.87 14.11 -6.57
C ASP A 48 -7.49 14.06 -5.07
N TRP A 49 -7.61 15.21 -4.38
CA TRP A 49 -7.38 15.34 -2.93
C TRP A 49 -8.32 14.49 -2.06
N ALA A 50 -9.40 13.93 -2.62
CA ALA A 50 -10.23 12.94 -1.96
C ALA A 50 -9.42 11.75 -1.39
N VAL A 51 -8.26 11.42 -2.00
CA VAL A 51 -7.33 10.40 -1.47
C VAL A 51 -6.93 10.69 -0.03
N CYS A 52 -6.65 11.94 0.32
CA CYS A 52 -6.19 12.27 1.67
C CYS A 52 -7.29 12.07 2.71
N ALA A 53 -8.54 12.38 2.36
CA ALA A 53 -9.68 12.10 3.23
C ALA A 53 -9.91 10.59 3.39
N ALA A 54 -9.79 9.82 2.29
CA ALA A 54 -9.92 8.37 2.32
C ALA A 54 -8.83 7.71 3.18
N VAL A 55 -7.58 8.16 3.08
CA VAL A 55 -6.45 7.68 3.90
C VAL A 55 -6.69 7.96 5.38
N LEU A 56 -7.11 9.17 5.75
CA LEU A 56 -7.35 9.50 7.16
C LEU A 56 -8.55 8.73 7.74
N LYS A 57 -9.56 8.43 6.92
CA LYS A 57 -10.77 7.72 7.34
C LYS A 57 -10.58 6.21 7.43
N SER A 58 -9.93 5.62 6.43
CA SER A 58 -9.89 4.16 6.20
C SER A 58 -8.47 3.60 6.05
N GLY A 59 -7.43 4.40 6.30
CA GLY A 59 -6.04 3.95 6.30
C GLY A 59 -5.57 3.44 4.93
N ASP A 60 -4.87 2.31 4.97
CA ASP A 60 -4.36 1.56 3.82
C ASP A 60 -5.46 1.12 2.85
N VAL A 61 -6.64 0.73 3.35
CA VAL A 61 -7.79 0.39 2.52
C VAL A 61 -8.26 1.60 1.71
N GLY A 62 -8.39 2.77 2.35
CA GLY A 62 -8.78 4.00 1.65
C GLY A 62 -7.75 4.43 0.59
N PHE A 63 -6.47 4.18 0.84
CA PHE A 63 -5.40 4.38 -0.13
C PHE A 63 -5.54 3.42 -1.33
N ALA A 64 -5.79 2.14 -1.09
CA ALA A 64 -5.93 1.13 -2.14
C ALA A 64 -7.21 1.32 -2.98
N GLU A 65 -8.36 1.58 -2.36
CA GLU A 65 -9.62 1.82 -3.08
C GLU A 65 -9.52 3.04 -4.00
N SER A 66 -8.84 4.10 -3.55
CA SER A 66 -8.62 5.31 -4.35
C SER A 66 -7.61 5.12 -5.48
N PHE A 67 -6.69 4.15 -5.39
CA PHE A 67 -5.86 3.73 -6.51
C PHE A 67 -6.71 3.07 -7.61
N VAL A 68 -7.56 2.12 -7.21
CA VAL A 68 -8.48 1.42 -8.12
C VAL A 68 -9.46 2.40 -8.78
N ALA A 69 -9.90 3.43 -8.04
CA ALA A 69 -10.74 4.50 -8.57
C ALA A 69 -9.98 5.53 -9.46
N GLY A 70 -8.66 5.41 -9.61
CA GLY A 70 -7.85 6.30 -10.44
C GLY A 70 -7.57 7.68 -9.83
N HIS A 71 -7.81 7.88 -8.54
CA HIS A 71 -7.59 9.16 -7.86
C HIS A 71 -6.11 9.45 -7.62
N TRP A 72 -5.26 8.44 -7.70
CA TRP A 72 -3.80 8.58 -7.69
C TRP A 72 -3.14 7.45 -8.47
N SER A 73 -1.89 7.67 -8.88
CA SER A 73 -1.08 6.67 -9.57
C SER A 73 0.40 6.79 -9.19
N SER A 74 1.18 5.78 -9.57
CA SER A 74 2.63 5.75 -9.38
C SER A 74 3.29 5.14 -10.62
N SER A 75 4.47 5.64 -10.98
CA SER A 75 5.30 5.02 -12.02
C SER A 75 5.98 3.74 -11.54
N ASP A 76 6.13 3.57 -10.22
CA ASP A 76 6.69 2.37 -9.59
C ASP A 76 5.97 2.14 -8.26
N LEU A 77 4.88 1.36 -8.34
CA LEU A 77 4.07 1.01 -7.17
C LEU A 77 4.88 0.22 -6.13
N ARG A 78 5.84 -0.61 -6.56
CA ARG A 78 6.69 -1.39 -5.66
C ARG A 78 7.57 -0.46 -4.82
N ALA A 79 8.26 0.49 -5.45
CA ALA A 79 9.08 1.47 -4.74
C ALA A 79 8.25 2.33 -3.77
N LEU A 80 7.03 2.72 -4.17
CA LEU A 80 6.12 3.48 -3.30
C LEU A 80 5.68 2.69 -2.06
N LEU A 81 5.28 1.43 -2.24
CA LEU A 81 4.92 0.57 -1.12
C LEU A 81 6.13 0.25 -0.24
N GLU A 82 7.30 0.01 -0.83
CA GLU A 82 8.54 -0.19 -0.08
C GLU A 82 8.89 1.04 0.78
N LEU A 83 8.79 2.25 0.21
CA LEU A 83 8.99 3.49 0.93
C LEU A 83 8.06 3.58 2.15
N PHE A 84 6.75 3.34 1.97
CA PHE A 84 5.79 3.41 3.06
C PHE A 84 6.00 2.34 4.13
N ILE A 85 6.38 1.12 3.74
CA ILE A 85 6.70 0.04 4.69
C ILE A 85 7.94 0.40 5.51
N ARG A 86 9.00 0.92 4.89
CA ARG A 86 10.22 1.35 5.60
C ARG A 86 9.97 2.50 6.58
N ASN A 87 8.98 3.35 6.30
CA ASN A 87 8.60 4.48 7.16
C ASN A 87 7.38 4.17 8.06
N ARG A 88 6.90 2.92 8.08
CA ARG A 88 5.66 2.54 8.76
C ARG A 88 5.65 2.91 10.23
N THR A 89 6.72 2.60 10.96
CA THR A 89 6.82 2.87 12.40
C THR A 89 6.85 4.36 12.71
N THR A 90 7.53 5.17 11.88
CA THR A 90 7.56 6.63 12.00
C THR A 90 6.19 7.24 11.76
N LEU A 91 5.50 6.82 10.70
CA LEU A 91 4.16 7.31 10.38
C LEU A 91 3.12 6.84 11.40
N GLU A 92 3.17 5.58 11.83
CA GLU A 92 2.30 5.06 12.90
C GLU A 92 2.52 5.81 14.21
N ALA A 93 3.76 6.08 14.62
CA ALA A 93 4.04 6.85 15.84
C ALA A 93 3.49 8.29 15.78
N LEU A 94 3.49 8.93 14.61
CA LEU A 94 2.92 10.28 14.45
C LEU A 94 1.39 10.27 14.45
N ILE A 95 0.78 9.21 13.91
CA ILE A 95 -0.68 9.04 13.90
C ILE A 95 -1.21 8.62 15.28
N TYR A 96 -0.46 7.79 16.01
CA TYR A 96 -0.90 7.14 17.26
C TYR A 96 -0.11 7.54 18.52
N GLY A 97 0.82 8.49 18.44
CA GLY A 97 1.68 8.88 19.58
C GLY A 97 1.03 9.78 20.64
N GLY A 98 -0.17 10.31 20.38
CA GLY A 98 -0.95 11.06 21.38
C GLY A 98 -1.80 10.15 22.28
N PHE A 99 -2.27 10.67 23.42
CA PHE A 99 -3.22 9.99 24.36
C PHE A 99 -4.41 9.29 23.66
N TRP A 100 -4.84 9.80 22.50
CA TRP A 100 -5.89 9.23 21.66
C TRP A 100 -5.47 8.04 20.79
N GLY A 101 -4.19 7.84 20.54
CA GLY A 101 -3.68 6.78 19.69
C GLY A 101 -3.84 5.39 20.31
N GLY A 102 -3.76 5.27 21.64
CA GLY A 102 -4.10 4.02 22.34
C GLY A 102 -5.59 3.67 22.25
N LEU A 103 -6.48 4.67 22.28
CA LEU A 103 -7.92 4.50 22.15
C LEU A 103 -8.33 4.18 20.70
N LEU A 104 -7.74 4.88 19.72
CA LEU A 104 -7.92 4.62 18.30
C LEU A 104 -7.34 3.26 17.89
N TYR A 105 -6.17 2.88 18.41
CA TYR A 105 -5.59 1.56 18.18
C TYR A 105 -6.52 0.46 18.70
N ARG A 106 -7.06 0.61 19.93
CA ARG A 106 -8.03 -0.33 20.51
C ARG A 106 -9.34 -0.36 19.73
N LEU A 107 -9.87 0.78 19.30
CA LEU A 107 -11.07 0.86 18.46
C LEU A 107 -10.86 0.23 17.08
N ARG A 108 -9.69 0.43 16.46
CA ARG A 108 -9.32 -0.19 15.19
C ARG A 108 -9.15 -1.70 15.33
N HIS A 109 -8.58 -2.16 16.45
CA HIS A 109 -8.47 -3.59 16.76
C HIS A 109 -9.86 -4.23 17.02
N LEU A 110 -10.80 -3.48 17.58
CA LEU A 110 -12.20 -3.88 17.76
C LEU A 110 -13.00 -3.85 16.44
N LEU A 111 -12.68 -2.93 15.52
CA LEU A 111 -13.27 -2.80 14.17
C LEU A 111 -12.63 -3.74 13.14
N HIS A 112 -11.43 -4.26 13.40
CA HIS A 112 -10.81 -5.39 12.68
C HIS A 112 -11.57 -6.71 12.88
N ARG A 113 -12.56 -6.75 13.77
CA ARG A 113 -13.53 -7.83 13.84
C ARG A 113 -14.49 -7.66 12.67
N ASN A 114 -14.18 -8.30 11.54
CA ASN A 114 -15.00 -8.47 10.34
C ASN A 114 -16.49 -8.16 10.61
N THR A 115 -16.94 -6.94 10.29
CA THR A 115 -18.38 -6.65 10.40
C THR A 115 -19.08 -7.47 9.34
N ARG A 116 -20.10 -8.25 9.71
CA ARG A 116 -20.86 -9.11 8.78
C ARG A 116 -21.30 -8.37 7.50
N ALA A 117 -21.59 -7.07 7.60
CA ALA A 117 -21.94 -6.23 6.46
C ALA A 117 -20.75 -5.92 5.53
N GLY A 118 -19.56 -5.61 6.07
CA GLY A 118 -18.33 -5.43 5.29
C GLY A 118 -17.82 -6.74 4.69
N SER A 119 -17.87 -7.83 5.46
CA SER A 119 -17.57 -9.17 4.94
C SER A 119 -18.54 -9.56 3.83
N ARG A 120 -19.85 -9.27 3.93
CA ARG A 120 -20.79 -9.60 2.85
C ARG A 120 -20.54 -8.79 1.58
N LYS A 121 -20.09 -7.54 1.67
CA LYS A 121 -19.71 -6.73 0.50
C LYS A 121 -18.38 -7.21 -0.13
N ASN A 122 -17.43 -7.67 0.69
CA ASN A 122 -16.16 -8.27 0.24
C ASN A 122 -16.32 -9.71 -0.28
N ILE A 123 -17.24 -10.49 0.29
CA ILE A 123 -17.55 -11.88 -0.11
C ILE A 123 -18.41 -11.87 -1.39
N HIS A 124 -19.24 -10.85 -1.63
CA HIS A 124 -20.02 -10.78 -2.87
C HIS A 124 -19.17 -10.49 -4.12
N ALA A 125 -17.92 -10.07 -3.95
CA ALA A 125 -16.89 -10.13 -4.97
C ALA A 125 -16.21 -11.51 -4.94
N HIS A 126 -17.01 -12.58 -5.01
CA HIS A 126 -16.50 -13.89 -5.41
C HIS A 126 -16.01 -13.72 -6.85
N TYR A 127 -14.74 -13.40 -6.94
CA TYR A 127 -13.96 -13.60 -8.13
C TYR A 127 -14.11 -15.07 -8.53
N ASP A 128 -14.92 -15.34 -9.56
CA ASP A 128 -14.84 -16.58 -10.32
C ASP A 128 -13.52 -16.62 -11.12
N LEU A 129 -12.41 -16.33 -10.45
CA LEU A 129 -11.07 -16.52 -10.97
C LEU A 129 -10.81 -18.02 -10.88
N GLY A 130 -11.30 -18.74 -11.89
CA GLY A 130 -11.01 -20.16 -12.07
C GLY A 130 -9.54 -20.40 -12.39
N ASN A 131 -9.16 -21.67 -12.51
CA ASN A 131 -7.79 -22.07 -12.83
C ASN A 131 -7.26 -21.41 -14.11
N ASP A 132 -8.12 -21.05 -15.05
CA ASP A 132 -7.72 -20.41 -16.30
C ASP A 132 -7.12 -19.02 -16.10
N PHE A 133 -7.55 -18.28 -15.07
CA PHE A 133 -6.90 -17.02 -14.71
C PHE A 133 -5.49 -17.26 -14.15
N TYR A 134 -5.35 -18.21 -13.23
CA TYR A 134 -4.08 -18.49 -12.57
C TYR A 134 -3.02 -19.07 -13.51
N LYS A 135 -3.45 -19.88 -14.50
CA LYS A 135 -2.56 -20.42 -15.55
C LYS A 135 -1.85 -19.35 -16.38
N LEU A 136 -2.36 -18.12 -16.42
CA LEU A 136 -1.76 -17.03 -17.19
C LEU A 136 -0.44 -16.54 -16.58
N TRP A 137 -0.21 -16.75 -15.29
CA TRP A 137 0.94 -16.14 -14.58
C TRP A 137 1.57 -17.03 -13.50
N LEU A 138 0.96 -18.15 -13.11
CA LEU A 138 1.63 -19.17 -12.30
C LEU A 138 2.49 -20.11 -13.15
N ASP A 139 3.41 -20.79 -12.49
CA ASP A 139 4.16 -21.89 -13.08
C ASP A 139 3.24 -23.10 -13.35
N PRO A 140 3.65 -24.08 -14.19
CA PRO A 140 2.83 -25.24 -14.53
C PRO A 140 2.37 -26.10 -13.34
N THR A 141 3.03 -26.01 -12.18
CA THR A 141 2.59 -26.72 -10.96
C THR A 141 1.41 -26.05 -10.26
N MET A 142 0.98 -24.86 -10.73
CA MET A 142 -0.13 -24.07 -10.18
C MET A 142 0.07 -23.70 -8.71
N ASN A 143 1.31 -23.54 -8.27
CA ASN A 143 1.62 -23.32 -6.86
C ASN A 143 1.52 -21.84 -6.49
N TYR A 144 0.40 -21.45 -5.86
CA TYR A 144 0.20 -20.09 -5.38
C TYR A 144 0.79 -19.86 -3.99
N SER A 145 2.11 -20.04 -3.88
CA SER A 145 2.88 -19.73 -2.67
C SER A 145 4.32 -19.37 -3.05
N SER A 146 5.08 -18.82 -2.09
CA SER A 146 6.48 -18.43 -2.31
C SER A 146 7.31 -19.56 -2.89
N ALA A 147 8.20 -19.24 -3.84
CA ALA A 147 9.17 -20.17 -4.40
C ALA A 147 10.51 -20.12 -3.65
N TRP A 148 11.40 -21.09 -3.87
CA TRP A 148 12.73 -21.14 -3.26
C TRP A 148 13.83 -21.05 -4.31
N PHE A 149 14.49 -19.88 -4.40
CA PHE A 149 15.55 -19.62 -5.38
C PHE A 149 16.94 -20.13 -4.95
N ALA A 150 17.04 -20.87 -3.84
CA ALA A 150 18.29 -21.50 -3.37
C ALA A 150 19.51 -20.55 -3.30
N GLY A 151 19.29 -19.28 -2.95
CA GLY A 151 20.34 -18.27 -2.84
C GLY A 151 20.67 -17.53 -4.13
N ALA A 152 20.03 -17.87 -5.25
CA ALA A 152 20.11 -17.09 -6.48
C ALA A 152 19.26 -15.81 -6.38
N ALA A 153 19.79 -14.69 -6.89
CA ALA A 153 19.07 -13.41 -6.96
C ALA A 153 18.00 -13.41 -8.07
N GLU A 154 18.20 -14.22 -9.11
CA GLU A 154 17.33 -14.34 -10.28
C GLU A 154 17.22 -15.82 -10.68
N GLY A 155 16.17 -16.17 -11.41
CA GLY A 155 15.98 -17.53 -11.91
C GLY A 155 14.58 -17.81 -12.42
N SER A 156 14.41 -19.01 -13.00
CA SER A 156 13.11 -19.51 -13.44
C SER A 156 12.20 -19.79 -12.24
N LEU A 157 10.96 -19.29 -12.30
CA LEU A 157 9.94 -19.56 -11.28
C LEU A 157 9.66 -21.06 -11.15
N ASP A 158 9.51 -21.76 -12.28
CA ASP A 158 9.27 -23.21 -12.34
C ASP A 158 10.39 -23.98 -11.62
N ALA A 159 11.65 -23.62 -11.89
CA ALA A 159 12.80 -24.24 -11.24
C ALA A 159 12.81 -23.98 -9.72
N ALA A 160 12.46 -22.75 -9.31
CA ALA A 160 12.41 -22.34 -7.90
C ALA A 160 11.24 -22.99 -7.14
N GLN A 161 10.10 -23.22 -7.79
CA GLN A 161 8.99 -23.98 -7.21
C GLN A 161 9.35 -25.45 -7.06
N GLY A 162 9.97 -26.05 -8.09
CA GLY A 162 10.49 -27.42 -8.00
C GLY A 162 11.55 -27.58 -6.91
N ALA A 163 12.43 -26.60 -6.73
CA ALA A 163 13.43 -26.59 -5.67
C ALA A 163 12.79 -26.55 -4.28
N LYS A 164 11.71 -25.79 -4.10
CA LYS A 164 10.94 -25.79 -2.85
C LYS A 164 10.33 -27.15 -2.55
N MET A 165 9.74 -27.81 -3.55
CA MET A 165 9.06 -29.10 -3.36
C MET A 165 10.01 -30.25 -3.01
N ARG A 166 11.29 -30.16 -3.39
CA ARG A 166 12.31 -31.17 -3.10
C ARG A 166 13.00 -31.00 -1.73
N ARG A 167 12.71 -29.91 -1.02
CA ARG A 167 13.25 -29.62 0.31
C ARG A 167 12.38 -30.26 1.38
#